data_AF-A0A357SXS9-F1
#
_entry.id   AF-A0A357SXS9-F1
#
_cell.length_a   1.000
_cell.length_b   1.000
_cell.length_c   1.000
_cell.angle_alpha   90.00
_cell.angle_beta   90.00
_cell.angle_gamma   90.00
#
_symmetry.space_group_name_H-M   'P 1'
#
loop_
_entity.id
_entity.type
_entity.pdbx_description
1 polymer ?
#
loop_
_entity_poly.entity_id
_entity_poly.type
_entity_poly.pdbx_seq_one_letter_code
_entity_poly.pdbx_strand_id
1 'polypeptide(L)'
;MVKRGAIILLLILVFSSIYFPLKAADDSKEILLTITERAGLDWKNTPITVGVPIPIGMKKFAFSPRILDQWGREVPSQAFPLGSPTREAAQWWRITFLGTINKNDSLIYRVVPGEERRVLPRLPVEVQPLANGYLLENGRVRLELNERCPLLSKVWLDSNGRASFDEQAPIVEAPMLGVKTDQGIYDHRFSPPAEIFLEEVGPVRAVVNIKGLLLNEERQEGFEYYCRLITYAESPFIRMELRLTNTSSQGVLVEETWVKFDSFKKEESYEIAFGSGG
;
A
#
# COMPACT_ATOMS: atom_id res chain seq x y z
N MET A 1 -15.10 -59.10 55.98
CA MET A 1 -15.39 -60.29 55.14
C MET A 1 -16.89 -60.40 54.94
N VAL A 2 -17.45 -59.72 53.93
CA VAL A 2 -18.76 -60.02 53.30
C VAL A 2 -18.65 -59.56 51.83
N LYS A 3 -19.39 -60.26 50.97
CA LYS A 3 -19.10 -60.58 49.57
C LYS A 3 -19.25 -59.45 48.55
N ARG A 4 -18.41 -59.59 47.52
CA ARG A 4 -18.51 -59.20 46.10
C ARG A 4 -19.94 -58.94 45.61
N GLY A 5 -20.10 -57.84 44.87
CA GLY A 5 -21.21 -57.58 43.97
C GLY A 5 -20.82 -56.48 42.97
N ALA A 6 -20.19 -56.88 41.87
CA ALA A 6 -19.92 -56.01 40.74
C ALA A 6 -21.24 -55.65 40.06
N ILE A 7 -21.54 -54.36 39.93
CA ILE A 7 -22.62 -53.86 39.07
C ILE A 7 -21.96 -53.09 37.94
N ILE A 8 -21.84 -53.79 36.82
CA ILE A 8 -21.50 -53.23 35.51
C ILE A 8 -22.77 -52.54 35.01
N LEU A 9 -22.77 -51.21 34.95
CA LEU A 9 -23.83 -50.46 34.30
C LEU A 9 -23.46 -50.25 32.83
N LEU A 10 -23.95 -51.17 31.99
CA LEU A 10 -23.90 -51.11 30.53
C LEU A 10 -25.09 -50.26 30.07
N LEU A 11 -24.87 -49.01 29.68
CA LEU A 11 -25.92 -48.14 29.15
C LEU A 11 -25.78 -48.02 27.63
N ILE A 12 -26.85 -48.48 26.99
CA ILE A 12 -27.05 -48.79 25.59
C ILE A 12 -26.96 -47.53 24.73
N LEU A 13 -26.12 -47.59 23.70
CA LEU A 13 -26.08 -46.71 22.54
C LEU A 13 -27.42 -46.78 21.80
N VAL A 14 -28.32 -45.84 22.10
CA VAL A 14 -29.51 -45.59 21.26
C VAL A 14 -29.13 -44.53 20.24
N PHE A 15 -28.94 -45.02 19.00
CA PHE A 15 -29.01 -44.24 17.77
C PHE A 15 -30.37 -43.52 17.72
N SER A 16 -30.41 -42.27 18.19
CA SER A 16 -31.45 -41.33 17.79
C SER A 16 -30.80 -40.33 16.85
N SER A 17 -31.05 -40.56 15.56
CA SER A 17 -30.78 -39.67 14.45
C SER A 17 -31.53 -38.36 14.67
N ILE A 18 -30.98 -37.49 15.51
CA ILE A 18 -31.34 -36.08 15.52
C ILE A 18 -30.78 -35.53 14.21
N TYR A 19 -31.69 -35.27 13.28
CA TYR A 19 -31.49 -34.46 12.11
C TYR A 19 -30.72 -33.20 12.51
N PHE A 20 -29.39 -33.23 12.39
CA PHE A 20 -28.65 -32.01 12.16
C PHE A 20 -29.20 -31.47 10.85
N PRO A 21 -29.86 -30.29 10.84
CA PRO A 21 -30.06 -29.63 9.57
C PRO A 21 -28.66 -29.49 8.98
N LEU A 22 -28.45 -30.11 7.82
CA LEU A 22 -27.29 -29.90 7.00
C LEU A 22 -27.17 -28.39 6.88
N LYS A 23 -26.21 -27.81 7.60
CA LYS A 23 -25.96 -26.36 7.61
C LYS A 23 -25.91 -25.98 6.14
N ALA A 24 -26.83 -25.10 5.72
CA ALA A 24 -26.87 -24.59 4.36
C ALA A 24 -25.43 -24.29 3.94
N ALA A 25 -25.01 -24.82 2.78
CA ALA A 25 -23.66 -24.67 2.28
C ALA A 25 -23.21 -23.22 2.48
N ASP A 26 -22.19 -23.05 3.32
CA ASP A 26 -21.86 -21.75 3.90
C ASP A 26 -21.53 -20.77 2.78
N ASP A 27 -22.39 -19.76 2.60
CA ASP A 27 -22.19 -18.65 1.67
C ASP A 27 -21.05 -17.72 2.15
N SER A 28 -20.23 -18.19 3.11
CA SER A 28 -18.97 -17.61 3.58
C SER A 28 -17.76 -18.32 2.95
N LYS A 29 -17.77 -18.53 1.63
CA LYS A 29 -16.57 -19.01 0.95
C LYS A 29 -15.48 -17.95 1.08
N GLU A 30 -14.48 -18.26 1.90
CA GLU A 30 -13.23 -17.53 1.98
C GLU A 30 -12.41 -17.73 0.71
N ILE A 31 -11.64 -16.71 0.32
CA ILE A 31 -10.70 -16.79 -0.80
C ILE A 31 -9.30 -16.92 -0.19
N LEU A 32 -8.61 -18.00 -0.50
CA LEU A 32 -7.27 -18.27 0.01
C LEU A 32 -6.22 -17.49 -0.79
N LEU A 33 -5.30 -16.82 -0.09
CA LEU A 33 -4.15 -16.13 -0.65
C LEU A 33 -2.89 -16.79 -0.14
N THR A 34 -2.12 -17.39 -1.04
CA THR A 34 -0.79 -17.92 -0.69
C THR A 34 0.25 -16.85 -0.95
N ILE A 35 1.00 -16.48 0.09
CA ILE A 35 2.12 -15.55 0.01
C ILE A 35 3.40 -16.35 0.24
N THR A 36 4.36 -16.23 -0.66
CA THR A 36 5.66 -16.92 -0.58
C THR A 36 6.77 -15.89 -0.53
N GLU A 37 7.63 -16.01 0.47
CA GLU A 37 8.85 -15.21 0.60
C GLU A 37 9.95 -15.81 -0.26
N ARG A 38 10.59 -15.00 -1.10
CA ARG A 38 11.60 -15.45 -2.07
C ARG A 38 12.92 -14.70 -2.01
N ALA A 39 13.00 -13.62 -1.24
CA ALA A 39 14.21 -12.81 -1.09
C ALA A 39 15.10 -13.30 0.05
N GLY A 40 14.66 -14.27 0.86
CA GLY A 40 15.41 -14.79 2.00
C GLY A 40 15.40 -13.83 3.19
N LEU A 41 14.41 -12.93 3.29
CA LEU A 41 14.30 -11.90 4.31
C LEU A 41 13.09 -12.11 5.22
N ASP A 42 13.21 -11.71 6.48
CA ASP A 42 12.07 -11.65 7.40
C ASP A 42 11.31 -10.35 7.18
N TRP A 43 10.04 -10.46 6.80
CA TRP A 43 9.15 -9.31 6.57
C TRP A 43 8.18 -9.21 7.73
N LYS A 44 8.23 -8.11 8.49
CA LYS A 44 7.34 -7.84 9.62
C LYS A 44 6.47 -6.63 9.33
N ASN A 45 5.16 -6.74 9.55
CA ASN A 45 4.16 -5.70 9.27
C ASN A 45 4.38 -5.03 7.90
N THR A 46 4.78 -5.80 6.90
CA THR A 46 5.12 -5.30 5.57
C THR A 46 3.84 -5.13 4.76
N PRO A 47 3.65 -4.00 4.05
CA PRO A 47 2.47 -3.80 3.24
C PRO A 47 2.47 -4.75 2.04
N ILE A 48 1.45 -5.60 1.96
CA ILE A 48 1.22 -6.52 0.85
C ILE A 48 -0.01 -6.04 0.09
N THR A 49 0.12 -5.80 -1.21
CA THR A 49 -0.98 -5.37 -2.09
C THR A 49 -1.30 -6.44 -3.12
N VAL A 50 -2.55 -6.90 -3.18
CA VAL A 50 -2.99 -7.94 -4.10
C VAL A 50 -4.33 -7.58 -4.75
N GLY A 51 -4.52 -8.01 -6.00
CA GLY A 51 -5.82 -8.01 -6.66
C GLY A 51 -6.53 -9.33 -6.39
N VAL A 52 -7.74 -9.27 -5.84
CA VAL A 52 -8.56 -10.44 -5.52
C VAL A 52 -9.81 -10.44 -6.40
N PRO A 53 -9.96 -11.41 -7.32
CA PRO A 53 -11.18 -11.58 -8.08
C PRO A 53 -12.27 -12.18 -7.19
N ILE A 54 -13.45 -11.58 -7.20
CA ILE A 54 -14.63 -12.09 -6.51
C ILE A 54 -15.49 -12.87 -7.52
N PRO A 55 -15.69 -14.18 -7.30
CA PRO A 55 -16.59 -14.98 -8.12
C PRO A 55 -18.01 -14.39 -8.17
N ILE A 56 -18.62 -14.48 -9.35
CA ILE A 56 -20.01 -14.06 -9.57
C ILE A 56 -20.93 -14.79 -8.57
N GLY A 57 -21.84 -14.04 -7.95
CA GLY A 57 -22.82 -14.57 -7.00
C GLY A 57 -22.43 -14.41 -5.52
N MET A 58 -21.17 -14.08 -5.19
CA MET A 58 -20.75 -13.88 -3.80
C MET A 58 -21.14 -12.50 -3.24
N LYS A 59 -22.43 -12.30 -2.97
CA LYS A 59 -23.01 -11.01 -2.54
C LYS A 59 -22.39 -10.42 -1.28
N LYS A 60 -21.85 -11.24 -0.36
CA LYS A 60 -21.21 -10.77 0.87
C LYS A 60 -19.93 -9.96 0.62
N PHE A 61 -19.32 -10.08 -0.56
CA PHE A 61 -18.17 -9.28 -1.00
C PHE A 61 -18.57 -8.00 -1.75
N ALA A 62 -19.86 -7.62 -1.73
CA ALA A 62 -20.29 -6.28 -2.16
C ALA A 62 -19.71 -5.18 -1.25
N PHE A 63 -19.37 -5.52 0.00
CA PHE A 63 -18.68 -4.65 0.93
C PHE A 63 -17.17 -4.95 0.95
N SER A 64 -16.36 -4.00 1.41
CA SER A 64 -14.91 -4.19 1.36
C SER A 64 -14.50 -5.37 2.25
N PRO A 65 -13.77 -6.36 1.70
CA PRO A 65 -13.32 -7.54 2.43
C PRO A 65 -12.30 -7.21 3.52
N ARG A 66 -12.10 -8.16 4.43
CA ARG A 66 -11.03 -8.17 5.44
C ARG A 66 -10.11 -9.37 5.24
N ILE A 67 -8.91 -9.29 5.82
CA ILE A 67 -7.90 -10.33 5.74
C ILE A 67 -7.70 -10.98 7.12
N LEU A 68 -7.71 -12.32 7.14
CA LEU A 68 -7.28 -13.11 8.29
C LEU A 68 -5.92 -13.75 8.01
N ASP A 69 -5.06 -13.78 9.02
CA ASP A 69 -3.81 -14.55 8.99
C ASP A 69 -4.07 -16.05 9.09
N GLN A 70 -3.00 -16.86 9.01
CA GLN A 70 -3.08 -18.33 9.07
C GLN A 70 -3.74 -18.87 10.35
N TRP A 71 -3.67 -18.12 11.46
CA TRP A 71 -4.25 -18.48 12.76
C TRP A 71 -5.68 -17.97 12.93
N GLY A 72 -6.23 -17.26 11.95
CA GLY A 72 -7.62 -16.77 11.93
C GLY A 72 -7.78 -15.40 12.58
N ARG A 73 -6.67 -14.70 12.85
CA ARG A 73 -6.70 -13.35 13.42
C ARG A 73 -6.79 -12.34 12.30
N GLU A 74 -7.64 -11.34 12.47
CA GLU A 74 -7.74 -10.24 11.51
C GLU A 74 -6.48 -9.37 11.55
N VAL A 75 -5.98 -9.02 10.36
CA VAL A 75 -4.85 -8.10 10.19
C VAL A 75 -5.34 -6.75 9.65
N PRO A 76 -4.67 -5.63 9.99
CA PRO A 76 -4.97 -4.33 9.39
C PRO A 76 -5.01 -4.42 7.87
N SER A 77 -6.16 -4.10 7.28
CA SER A 77 -6.37 -4.21 5.84
C SER A 77 -7.28 -3.12 5.30
N GLN A 78 -7.05 -2.75 4.06
CA GLN A 78 -7.79 -1.75 3.31
C GLN A 78 -8.05 -2.28 1.91
N ALA A 79 -9.32 -2.30 1.52
CA ALA A 79 -9.76 -2.81 0.23
C ALA A 79 -10.42 -1.72 -0.59
N PHE A 80 -10.01 -1.59 -1.84
CA PHE A 80 -10.53 -0.65 -2.82
C PHE A 80 -11.12 -1.42 -4.00
N PRO A 81 -12.37 -1.14 -4.43
CA PRO A 81 -12.98 -1.86 -5.53
C PRO A 81 -12.32 -1.43 -6.84
N LEU A 82 -11.99 -2.39 -7.70
CA LEU A 82 -11.43 -2.15 -9.04
C LEU A 82 -12.51 -2.46 -10.10
N GLY A 83 -12.67 -1.53 -11.04
CA GLY A 83 -13.60 -1.66 -12.16
C GLY A 83 -15.05 -1.29 -11.84
N SER A 84 -15.85 -1.11 -12.89
CA SER A 84 -17.30 -0.89 -12.76
C SER A 84 -18.03 -2.22 -12.56
N PRO A 85 -18.92 -2.34 -11.57
CA PRO A 85 -19.69 -3.57 -11.36
C PRO A 85 -20.76 -3.70 -12.45
N THR A 86 -20.44 -4.37 -13.57
CA THR A 86 -21.47 -4.91 -14.46
C THR A 86 -21.93 -6.25 -13.90
N ARG A 87 -23.23 -6.57 -14.03
CA ARG A 87 -23.83 -7.80 -13.44
C ARG A 87 -23.20 -9.10 -13.95
N GLU A 88 -22.44 -9.05 -15.03
CA GLU A 88 -21.92 -10.21 -15.76
C GLU A 88 -20.40 -10.41 -15.58
N ALA A 89 -19.70 -9.46 -14.94
CA ALA A 89 -18.25 -9.53 -14.73
C ALA A 89 -17.88 -9.80 -13.26
N ALA A 90 -16.78 -10.53 -13.05
CA ALA A 90 -16.19 -10.68 -11.72
C ALA A 90 -15.73 -9.31 -11.21
N GLN A 91 -16.14 -8.95 -10.00
CA GLN A 91 -15.65 -7.75 -9.32
C GLN A 91 -14.23 -8.01 -8.82
N TRP A 92 -13.36 -7.01 -8.90
CA TRP A 92 -12.01 -7.09 -8.34
C TRP A 92 -11.90 -6.19 -7.12
N TRP A 93 -11.19 -6.66 -6.10
CA TRP A 93 -10.75 -5.81 -5.00
C TRP A 93 -9.24 -5.71 -5.03
N ARG A 94 -8.69 -4.50 -4.97
CA ARG A 94 -7.31 -4.31 -4.53
C ARG A 94 -7.31 -4.29 -3.02
N ILE A 95 -6.63 -5.23 -2.39
CA ILE A 95 -6.51 -5.30 -0.94
C ILE A 95 -5.05 -5.04 -0.57
N THR A 96 -4.84 -4.06 0.31
CA THR A 96 -3.55 -3.80 0.96
C THR A 96 -3.67 -4.20 2.43
N PHE A 97 -2.74 -4.99 2.96
CA PHE A 97 -2.73 -5.39 4.36
C PHE A 97 -1.31 -5.44 4.92
N LEU A 98 -1.17 -5.36 6.24
CA LEU A 98 0.13 -5.48 6.91
C LEU A 98 0.40 -6.96 7.23
N GLY A 99 1.22 -7.60 6.40
CA GLY A 99 1.58 -9.02 6.53
C GLY A 99 2.88 -9.24 7.30
N THR A 100 3.04 -10.45 7.84
CA THR A 100 4.30 -10.90 8.45
C THR A 100 4.61 -12.29 7.92
N ILE A 101 5.80 -12.46 7.36
CA ILE A 101 6.28 -13.73 6.80
C ILE A 101 7.78 -13.86 7.09
N ASN A 102 8.19 -15.05 7.52
CA ASN A 102 9.61 -15.32 7.77
C ASN A 102 10.34 -15.59 6.45
N LYS A 103 11.67 -15.48 6.47
CA LYS A 103 12.52 -15.79 5.33
C LYS A 103 12.27 -17.20 4.78
N ASN A 104 12.17 -17.31 3.46
CA ASN A 104 11.94 -18.55 2.72
C ASN A 104 10.67 -19.32 3.13
N ASP A 105 9.70 -18.65 3.74
CA ASP A 105 8.45 -19.25 4.21
C ASP A 105 7.30 -19.08 3.18
N SER A 106 6.22 -19.82 3.36
CA SER A 106 4.98 -19.68 2.60
C SER A 106 3.77 -19.76 3.52
N LEU A 107 2.95 -18.73 3.52
CA LEU A 107 1.80 -18.59 4.42
C LEU A 107 0.49 -18.45 3.64
N ILE A 108 -0.60 -18.88 4.28
CA ILE A 108 -1.96 -18.73 3.76
C ILE A 108 -2.67 -17.63 4.55
N TYR A 109 -3.03 -16.56 3.84
CA TYR A 109 -4.00 -15.56 4.29
C TYR A 109 -5.38 -15.90 3.73
N ARG A 110 -6.43 -15.43 4.40
CA ARG A 110 -7.82 -15.65 3.99
C ARG A 110 -8.52 -14.32 3.78
N VAL A 111 -9.07 -14.11 2.59
CA VAL A 111 -9.97 -13.01 2.31
C VAL A 111 -11.37 -13.47 2.69
N VAL A 112 -12.00 -12.74 3.61
CA VAL A 112 -13.35 -13.04 4.07
C VAL A 112 -14.22 -11.80 3.89
N PRO A 113 -15.55 -11.97 3.80
CA PRO A 113 -16.46 -10.83 3.84
C PRO A 113 -16.22 -9.96 5.08
N GLY A 114 -16.26 -8.64 4.88
CA GLY A 114 -16.06 -7.67 5.95
C GLY A 114 -17.34 -7.36 6.73
N GLU A 115 -17.17 -7.01 8.00
CA GLU A 115 -18.18 -6.37 8.86
C GLU A 115 -17.75 -4.92 9.15
N GLU A 116 -18.58 -4.12 9.83
CA GLU A 116 -18.33 -2.71 10.09
C GLU A 116 -17.07 -2.43 10.94
N ARG A 117 -16.71 -3.32 11.86
CA ARG A 117 -15.56 -3.13 12.75
C ARG A 117 -14.31 -3.83 12.22
N ARG A 118 -13.29 -3.03 11.89
CA ARG A 118 -12.01 -3.50 11.34
C ARG A 118 -10.87 -3.31 12.34
N VAL A 119 -9.87 -4.18 12.25
CA VAL A 119 -8.60 -3.97 12.95
C VAL A 119 -7.85 -2.82 12.26
N LEU A 120 -7.51 -1.80 13.03
CA LEU A 120 -6.69 -0.67 12.58
C LEU A 120 -5.20 -0.97 12.81
N PRO A 121 -4.31 -0.42 11.97
CA PRO A 121 -2.89 -0.42 12.29
C PRO A 121 -2.62 0.39 13.56
N ARG A 122 -1.48 0.14 14.21
CA ARG A 122 -1.07 0.85 15.43
C ARG A 122 -0.81 2.34 15.15
N LEU A 123 -0.21 2.62 14.00
CA LEU A 123 0.07 3.97 13.51
C LEU A 123 -0.56 4.09 12.11
N PRO A 124 -1.80 4.58 12.01
CA PRO A 124 -2.48 4.72 10.74
C PRO A 124 -1.81 5.78 9.86
N VAL A 125 -2.08 5.70 8.56
CA VAL A 125 -1.77 6.81 7.65
C VAL A 125 -2.78 7.93 7.88
N GLU A 126 -2.27 9.09 8.24
CA GLU A 126 -3.03 10.32 8.35
C GLU A 126 -2.68 11.25 7.18
N VAL A 127 -3.69 11.91 6.64
CA VAL A 127 -3.55 12.89 5.56
C VAL A 127 -4.27 14.15 5.98
N GLN A 128 -3.55 15.25 6.05
CA GLN A 128 -4.07 16.56 6.45
C GLN A 128 -3.88 17.56 5.31
N PRO A 129 -4.92 18.30 4.89
CA PRO A 129 -4.76 19.34 3.90
C PRO A 129 -3.94 20.51 4.48
N LEU A 130 -3.06 21.08 3.67
CA LEU A 130 -2.36 22.33 3.92
C LEU A 130 -2.85 23.39 2.93
N ALA A 131 -2.43 24.64 3.10
CA ALA A 131 -2.82 25.73 2.18
C ALA A 131 -2.45 25.42 0.72
N ASN A 132 -1.28 24.80 0.49
CA ASN A 132 -0.67 24.61 -0.83
C ASN A 132 -0.28 23.13 -1.08
N GLY A 133 -0.95 22.18 -0.44
CA GLY A 133 -0.62 20.76 -0.56
C GLY A 133 -1.17 19.91 0.59
N TYR A 134 -0.40 18.91 1.02
CA TYR A 134 -0.82 17.94 2.04
C TYR A 134 0.33 17.58 2.99
N LEU A 135 -0.02 17.31 4.24
CA LEU A 135 0.84 16.63 5.20
C LEU A 135 0.39 15.17 5.31
N LEU A 136 1.32 14.23 5.16
CA LEU A 136 1.08 12.80 5.36
C LEU A 136 1.94 12.29 6.50
N GLU A 137 1.39 11.47 7.37
CA GLU A 137 2.12 10.84 8.47
C GLU A 137 1.68 9.39 8.63
N ASN A 138 2.62 8.48 8.86
CA ASN A 138 2.33 7.05 9.13
C ASN A 138 2.99 6.54 10.43
N GLY A 139 3.43 7.48 11.26
CA GLY A 139 4.15 7.26 12.52
C GLY A 139 5.62 6.80 12.38
N ARG A 140 6.12 6.56 11.16
CA ARG A 140 7.55 6.37 10.87
C ARG A 140 8.12 7.47 9.99
N VAL A 141 7.30 7.98 9.09
CA VAL A 141 7.64 8.99 8.10
C VAL A 141 6.57 10.06 8.16
N ARG A 142 7.01 11.32 8.11
CA ARG A 142 6.17 12.48 7.83
C ARG A 142 6.62 13.10 6.52
N LEU A 143 5.66 13.42 5.66
CA LEU A 143 5.86 13.97 4.34
C LEU A 143 5.06 15.26 4.22
N GLU A 144 5.71 16.33 3.84
CA GLU A 144 5.05 17.54 3.38
C GLU A 144 5.08 17.57 1.86
N LEU A 145 3.93 17.78 1.25
CA LEU A 145 3.77 18.03 -0.18
C LEU A 145 3.39 19.49 -0.37
N ASN A 146 3.97 20.10 -1.40
CA ASN A 146 3.72 21.49 -1.75
C ASN A 146 3.68 21.61 -3.27
N GLU A 147 2.68 22.30 -3.81
CA GLU A 147 2.50 22.50 -5.26
C GLU A 147 3.70 23.19 -5.93
N ARG A 148 4.55 23.91 -5.19
CA ARG A 148 5.76 24.54 -5.71
C ARG A 148 6.98 23.62 -5.75
N CYS A 149 6.87 22.42 -5.20
CA CYS A 149 7.92 21.40 -5.23
C CYS A 149 7.48 20.26 -6.15
N PRO A 150 8.40 19.64 -6.93
CA PRO A 150 7.99 18.71 -7.98
C PRO A 150 7.50 17.36 -7.45
N LEU A 151 7.94 16.94 -6.27
CA LEU A 151 7.64 15.61 -5.72
C LEU A 151 7.38 15.64 -4.21
N LEU A 152 8.36 16.15 -3.45
CA LEU A 152 8.30 16.26 -1.99
C LEU A 152 8.70 17.70 -1.62
N SER A 153 8.12 18.26 -0.56
CA SER A 153 8.58 19.51 0.05
C SER A 153 9.58 19.17 1.16
N LYS A 154 9.15 18.36 2.12
CA LYS A 154 9.97 17.95 3.26
C LYS A 154 9.67 16.51 3.66
N VAL A 155 10.69 15.82 4.17
CA VAL A 155 10.55 14.47 4.74
C VAL A 155 11.22 14.41 6.09
N TRP A 156 10.52 13.85 7.08
CA TRP A 156 11.08 13.50 8.37
C TRP A 156 10.97 11.99 8.58
N LEU A 157 12.00 11.40 9.19
CA LEU A 157 12.06 9.98 9.50
C LEU A 157 12.26 9.79 11.00
N ASP A 158 11.34 9.07 11.63
CA ASP A 158 11.51 8.57 12.99
C ASP A 158 12.13 7.17 12.97
N SER A 159 13.45 7.15 13.03
CA SER A 159 14.26 5.92 13.11
C SER A 159 13.94 5.06 14.35
N ASN A 160 13.41 5.65 15.43
CA ASN A 160 13.13 4.96 16.70
C ASN A 160 11.68 4.45 16.81
N GLY A 161 10.76 4.93 15.97
CA GLY A 161 9.37 4.44 15.91
C GLY A 161 8.46 4.84 17.06
N ARG A 162 8.77 5.98 17.67
CA ARG A 162 8.01 6.61 18.74
C ARG A 162 6.99 7.63 18.23
N ALA A 163 6.86 7.79 16.91
CA ALA A 163 6.05 8.82 16.26
C ALA A 163 6.43 10.22 16.74
N SER A 164 7.74 10.50 16.80
CA SER A 164 8.27 11.80 17.20
C SER A 164 9.21 12.32 16.12
N PHE A 165 8.86 13.45 15.54
CA PHE A 165 9.60 14.11 14.47
C PHE A 165 10.18 15.42 14.98
N ASP A 166 11.45 15.68 14.69
CA ASP A 166 12.07 16.97 14.94
C ASP A 166 11.71 17.92 13.79
N GLU A 167 10.76 18.83 14.03
CA GLU A 167 10.27 19.80 13.03
C GLU A 167 11.41 20.58 12.36
N GLN A 168 12.52 20.80 13.07
CA GLN A 168 13.65 21.62 12.60
C GLN A 168 14.68 20.83 11.80
N ALA A 169 14.52 19.50 11.68
CA ALA A 169 15.51 18.63 11.05
C ALA A 169 14.87 17.65 10.06
N PRO A 170 14.28 18.12 8.94
CA PRO A 170 13.93 17.24 7.83
C PRO A 170 15.19 16.56 7.27
N ILE A 171 15.04 15.31 6.84
CA ILE A 171 16.11 14.54 6.17
C ILE A 171 16.17 14.78 4.66
N VAL A 172 15.08 15.30 4.09
CA VAL A 172 14.97 15.72 2.69
C VAL A 172 14.26 17.06 2.67
N GLU A 173 14.79 18.01 1.91
CA GLU A 173 14.15 19.29 1.61
C GLU A 173 14.17 19.52 0.10
N ALA A 174 13.01 19.88 -0.46
CA ALA A 174 12.76 20.31 -1.83
C ALA A 174 13.60 19.62 -2.93
N PRO A 175 13.51 18.28 -3.08
CA PRO A 175 14.23 17.58 -4.14
C PRO A 175 13.89 18.14 -5.52
N MET A 176 14.90 18.19 -6.38
CA MET A 176 14.76 18.65 -7.75
C MET A 176 14.41 17.50 -8.68
N LEU A 177 13.52 17.75 -9.64
CA LEU A 177 13.25 16.88 -10.77
C LEU A 177 13.66 17.58 -12.06
N GLY A 178 14.33 16.88 -12.97
CA GLY A 178 14.69 17.42 -14.27
C GLY A 178 15.08 16.36 -15.31
N VAL A 179 15.09 16.81 -16.56
CA VAL A 179 15.49 16.06 -17.75
C VAL A 179 16.45 16.92 -18.55
N LYS A 180 17.57 16.34 -18.99
CA LYS A 180 18.52 16.96 -19.90
C LYS A 180 18.40 16.30 -21.26
N THR A 181 18.29 17.12 -22.28
CA THR A 181 18.24 16.70 -23.68
C THR A 181 19.32 17.40 -24.50
N ASP A 182 19.42 17.02 -25.77
CA ASP A 182 20.20 17.72 -26.79
C ASP A 182 19.73 19.17 -27.05
N GLN A 183 18.53 19.54 -26.59
CA GLN A 183 17.93 20.87 -26.74
C GLN A 183 18.04 21.74 -25.49
N GLY A 184 18.44 21.17 -24.35
CA GLY A 184 18.62 21.90 -23.10
C GLY A 184 18.16 21.14 -21.86
N ILE A 185 18.02 21.87 -20.75
CA ILE A 185 17.57 21.33 -19.47
C ILE A 185 16.13 21.77 -19.23
N TYR A 186 15.27 20.80 -18.92
CA TYR A 186 13.89 20.99 -18.54
C TYR A 186 13.73 20.58 -17.08
N ASP A 187 13.34 21.51 -16.22
CA ASP A 187 13.11 21.23 -14.81
C ASP A 187 11.95 22.04 -14.24
N HIS A 188 11.64 21.79 -12.97
CA HIS A 188 10.49 22.40 -12.30
C HIS A 188 10.67 23.88 -11.94
N ARG A 189 11.87 24.47 -12.00
CA ARG A 189 12.15 25.82 -11.49
C ARG A 189 11.38 26.90 -12.25
N PHE A 190 11.11 26.66 -13.52
CA PHE A 190 10.37 27.57 -14.39
C PHE A 190 8.90 27.19 -14.55
N SER A 191 8.48 26.09 -13.95
CA SER A 191 7.14 25.52 -14.09
C SER A 191 6.10 26.23 -13.22
N PRO A 192 4.83 26.23 -13.63
CA PRO A 192 3.73 26.58 -12.73
C PRO A 192 3.63 25.58 -11.56
N PRO A 193 2.85 25.91 -10.51
CA PRO A 193 2.51 24.95 -9.46
C PRO A 193 1.99 23.63 -10.02
N ALA A 194 2.40 22.53 -9.39
CA ALA A 194 1.89 21.20 -9.66
C ALA A 194 0.45 21.03 -9.13
N GLU A 195 -0.33 20.22 -9.81
CA GLU A 195 -1.61 19.74 -9.32
C GLU A 195 -1.39 18.56 -8.35
N ILE A 196 -1.94 18.65 -7.14
CA ILE A 196 -1.84 17.61 -6.13
C ILE A 196 -3.24 17.15 -5.73
N PHE A 197 -3.54 15.85 -5.91
CA PHE A 197 -4.84 15.29 -5.57
C PHE A 197 -4.74 13.88 -4.96
N LEU A 198 -5.72 13.55 -4.13
CA LEU A 198 -5.78 12.28 -3.44
C LEU A 198 -6.51 11.24 -4.31
N GLU A 199 -5.86 10.13 -4.63
CA GLU A 199 -6.50 8.99 -5.30
C GLU A 199 -7.08 8.01 -4.27
N GLU A 200 -6.40 7.82 -3.16
CA GLU A 200 -6.84 6.92 -2.09
C GLU A 200 -6.41 7.48 -0.74
N VAL A 201 -7.32 7.43 0.22
CA VAL A 201 -7.05 7.76 1.62
C VAL A 201 -7.64 6.66 2.49
N GLY A 202 -6.83 6.15 3.41
CA GLY A 202 -7.32 5.28 4.45
C GLY A 202 -6.20 4.89 5.41
N PRO A 203 -6.56 4.21 6.52
CA PRO A 203 -5.66 4.02 7.65
C PRO A 203 -4.45 3.13 7.32
N VAL A 204 -4.53 2.26 6.30
CA VAL A 204 -3.42 1.37 5.94
C VAL A 204 -2.58 1.95 4.80
N ARG A 205 -3.19 2.70 3.89
CA ARG A 205 -2.55 3.18 2.66
C ARG A 205 -3.15 4.50 2.21
N ALA A 206 -2.31 5.43 1.81
CA ALA A 206 -2.71 6.63 1.09
C ALA A 206 -1.95 6.76 -0.23
N VAL A 207 -2.59 7.36 -1.22
CA VAL A 207 -2.01 7.69 -2.53
C VAL A 207 -2.29 9.13 -2.86
N VAL A 208 -1.21 9.85 -3.11
CA VAL A 208 -1.27 11.20 -3.66
C VAL A 208 -0.71 11.17 -5.06
N ASN A 209 -1.43 11.76 -5.99
CA ASN A 209 -0.93 12.02 -7.33
C ASN A 209 -0.47 13.46 -7.42
N ILE A 210 0.69 13.63 -8.06
CA ILE A 210 1.32 14.92 -8.30
C ILE A 210 1.54 15.00 -9.80
N LYS A 211 0.94 16.01 -10.42
CA LYS A 211 1.05 16.27 -11.85
C LYS A 211 1.67 17.63 -12.07
N GLY A 212 2.71 17.72 -12.89
CA GLY A 212 3.31 19.00 -13.22
C GLY A 212 4.09 18.98 -14.52
N LEU A 213 4.71 20.12 -14.81
CA LEU A 213 5.49 20.33 -16.03
C LEU A 213 6.98 20.47 -15.68
N LEU A 214 7.83 20.19 -16.65
CA LEU A 214 9.23 20.56 -16.64
C LEU A 214 9.48 21.46 -17.86
N LEU A 215 9.87 22.70 -17.59
CA LEU A 215 10.09 23.73 -18.60
C LEU A 215 11.58 24.09 -18.66
N ASN A 216 12.02 24.58 -19.81
CA ASN A 216 13.32 25.23 -19.94
C ASN A 216 13.25 26.71 -19.50
N GLU A 217 14.39 27.41 -19.54
CA GLU A 217 14.46 28.84 -19.17
C GLU A 217 13.56 29.73 -20.05
N GLU A 218 13.40 29.38 -21.33
CA GLU A 218 12.49 30.04 -22.28
C GLU A 218 11.01 29.74 -22.01
N ARG A 219 10.72 28.93 -20.99
CA ARG A 219 9.37 28.47 -20.58
C ARG A 219 8.63 27.71 -21.69
N GLN A 220 9.38 27.08 -22.57
CA GLN A 220 8.82 26.16 -23.56
C GLN A 220 8.59 24.81 -22.87
N GLU A 221 7.38 24.27 -23.06
CA GLU A 221 7.00 22.95 -22.55
C GLU A 221 7.80 21.86 -23.27
N GLY A 222 8.51 21.03 -22.49
CA GLY A 222 9.20 19.85 -23.01
C GLY A 222 8.65 18.55 -22.44
N PHE A 223 8.32 18.54 -21.14
CA PHE A 223 7.89 17.32 -20.46
C PHE A 223 6.77 17.59 -19.45
N GLU A 224 5.85 16.63 -19.38
CA GLU A 224 4.92 16.47 -18.27
C GLU A 224 5.44 15.35 -17.35
N TYR A 225 5.30 15.52 -16.04
CA TYR A 225 5.53 14.45 -15.08
C TYR A 225 4.24 14.10 -14.33
N TYR A 226 4.10 12.81 -14.03
CA TYR A 226 3.06 12.26 -13.19
C TYR A 226 3.70 11.36 -12.15
N CYS A 227 3.60 11.72 -10.88
CA CYS A 227 4.10 10.94 -9.77
C CYS A 227 2.95 10.42 -8.92
N ARG A 228 2.93 9.10 -8.72
CA ARG A 228 2.06 8.46 -7.75
C ARG A 228 2.87 8.16 -6.49
N LEU A 229 2.64 8.94 -5.45
CA LEU A 229 3.29 8.79 -4.15
C LEU A 229 2.42 7.93 -3.24
N ILE A 230 2.97 6.80 -2.79
CA ILE A 230 2.26 5.79 -2.00
C ILE A 230 2.91 5.70 -0.62
N THR A 231 2.09 5.90 0.40
CA THR A 231 2.47 5.76 1.81
C THR A 231 1.67 4.63 2.44
N TYR A 232 2.32 3.83 3.29
CA TYR A 232 1.72 2.71 4.00
C TYR A 232 1.86 2.89 5.51
N ALA A 233 0.90 2.42 6.28
CA ALA A 233 0.97 2.45 7.74
C ALA A 233 2.23 1.76 8.25
N GLU A 234 2.82 2.30 9.32
CA GLU A 234 3.96 1.74 10.05
C GLU A 234 5.25 1.51 9.23
N SER A 235 5.29 1.89 7.95
CA SER A 235 6.40 1.61 7.04
C SER A 235 7.42 2.74 7.04
N PRO A 236 8.74 2.46 7.12
CA PRO A 236 9.78 3.49 7.13
C PRO A 236 10.18 3.97 5.73
N PHE A 237 9.38 3.64 4.71
CA PHE A 237 9.65 3.97 3.31
C PHE A 237 8.40 4.53 2.63
N ILE A 238 8.63 5.22 1.53
CA ILE A 238 7.61 5.65 0.58
C ILE A 238 7.87 4.97 -0.76
N ARG A 239 6.82 4.78 -1.56
CA ARG A 239 6.97 4.33 -2.95
C ARG A 239 6.57 5.48 -3.88
N MET A 240 7.46 5.82 -4.80
CA MET A 240 7.20 6.80 -5.86
C MET A 240 7.17 6.07 -7.20
N GLU A 241 6.06 6.22 -7.92
CA GLU A 241 5.95 5.76 -9.31
C GLU A 241 5.95 7.01 -10.19
N LEU A 242 7.11 7.33 -10.78
CA LEU A 242 7.30 8.52 -11.60
C LEU A 242 7.20 8.15 -13.09
N ARG A 243 6.37 8.90 -13.81
CA ARG A 243 6.29 8.88 -15.27
C ARG A 243 6.69 10.25 -15.81
N LEU A 244 7.51 10.25 -16.85
CA LEU A 244 7.84 11.43 -17.65
C LEU A 244 7.32 11.23 -19.06
N THR A 245 6.68 12.25 -19.60
CA THR A 245 6.09 12.24 -20.93
C THR A 245 6.66 13.42 -21.71
N ASN A 246 7.38 13.17 -22.81
CA ASN A 246 7.73 14.23 -23.75
C ASN A 246 6.44 14.74 -24.41
N THR A 247 6.12 16.02 -24.21
CA THR A 247 4.93 16.67 -24.78
C THR A 247 5.25 17.47 -26.04
N SER A 248 6.53 17.58 -26.42
CA SER A 248 6.93 18.24 -27.66
C SER A 248 6.47 17.44 -28.89
N SER A 249 6.26 18.15 -30.00
CA SER A 249 5.83 17.55 -31.27
C SER A 249 6.93 16.73 -31.98
N GLN A 250 8.16 16.78 -31.46
CA GLN A 250 9.32 16.10 -32.02
C GLN A 250 9.95 15.14 -31.01
N GLY A 251 10.61 14.10 -31.51
CA GLY A 251 11.48 13.29 -30.67
C GLY A 251 12.66 14.13 -30.20
N VAL A 252 13.01 14.02 -28.92
CA VAL A 252 14.20 14.64 -28.32
C VAL A 252 15.14 13.55 -27.84
N LEU A 253 16.45 13.79 -27.93
CA LEU A 253 17.43 12.86 -27.39
C LEU A 253 17.58 13.14 -25.89
N VAL A 254 17.12 12.20 -25.05
CA VAL A 254 17.30 12.30 -23.60
C VAL A 254 18.71 11.86 -23.24
N GLU A 255 19.49 12.78 -22.68
CA GLU A 255 20.85 12.51 -22.18
C GLU A 255 20.81 12.03 -20.73
N GLU A 256 19.96 12.65 -19.89
CA GLU A 256 19.89 12.38 -18.46
C GLU A 256 18.50 12.67 -17.91
N THR A 257 18.08 11.91 -16.91
CA THR A 257 16.90 12.18 -16.07
C THR A 257 17.31 12.03 -14.62
N TRP A 258 16.93 12.98 -13.76
CA TRP A 258 17.30 12.94 -12.34
C TRP A 258 16.16 13.33 -11.40
N VAL A 259 16.18 12.69 -10.24
CA VAL A 259 15.63 13.25 -9.00
C VAL A 259 16.81 13.50 -8.07
N LYS A 260 17.03 14.75 -7.69
CA LYS A 260 18.16 15.16 -6.85
C LYS A 260 17.65 15.55 -5.47
N PHE A 261 18.17 14.88 -4.46
CA PHE A 261 17.98 15.23 -3.06
C PHE A 261 19.19 16.05 -2.61
N ASP A 262 18.98 17.09 -1.79
CA ASP A 262 20.11 17.74 -1.13
C ASP A 262 20.77 16.74 -0.17
N SER A 263 22.10 16.65 -0.24
CA SER A 263 22.88 15.54 0.32
C SER A 263 22.52 15.22 1.77
N PHE A 264 22.38 13.94 2.10
CA PHE A 264 22.25 13.52 3.48
C PHE A 264 23.60 13.79 4.19
N LYS A 265 23.58 14.36 5.40
CA LYS A 265 24.79 14.81 6.12
C LYS A 265 25.75 13.67 6.57
N LYS A 266 25.53 12.41 6.15
CA LYS A 266 26.31 11.23 6.55
C LYS A 266 26.73 10.43 5.32
N GLU A 267 27.79 9.63 5.46
CA GLU A 267 28.20 8.66 4.45
C GLU A 267 27.00 7.80 4.00
N GLU A 268 26.69 7.89 2.71
CA GLU A 268 25.59 7.16 2.08
C GLU A 268 26.15 5.89 1.43
N SER A 269 25.50 4.76 1.70
CA SER A 269 25.70 3.54 0.92
C SER A 269 24.52 3.40 -0.05
N TYR A 270 24.79 3.52 -1.35
CA TYR A 270 23.78 3.30 -2.38
C TYR A 270 23.87 1.87 -2.91
N GLU A 271 22.72 1.22 -3.06
CA GLU A 271 22.59 -0.02 -3.81
C GLU A 271 21.57 0.22 -4.92
N ILE A 272 22.00 0.07 -6.17
CA ILE A 272 21.14 0.22 -7.35
C ILE A 272 20.88 -1.17 -7.92
N ALA A 273 19.62 -1.58 -7.95
CA ALA A 273 19.18 -2.79 -8.64
C ALA A 273 18.43 -2.39 -9.92
N PHE A 274 18.98 -2.75 -11.09
CA PHE A 274 18.25 -2.64 -12.35
C PHE A 274 17.38 -3.87 -12.55
N GLY A 275 16.07 -3.69 -12.61
CA GLY A 275 15.12 -4.69 -13.07
C GLY A 275 14.43 -4.21 -14.34
N SER A 276 14.55 -4.96 -15.44
CA SER A 276 13.68 -4.76 -16.59
C SER A 276 12.28 -5.29 -16.23
N GLY A 277 11.36 -4.39 -15.90
CA GLY A 277 9.94 -4.75 -15.79
C GLY A 277 9.45 -5.26 -17.14
N GLY A 278 9.11 -6.54 -17.22
CA GLY A 278 8.38 -7.13 -18.34
C GLY A 278 6.87 -6.98 -18.19
#